data_AF-A0A814APG2-F1
#
_entry.id   AF-A0A814APG2-F1
#
_cell.length_a   1.000
_cell.length_b   1.000
_cell.length_c   1.000
_cell.angle_alpha   90.00
_cell.angle_beta   90.00
_cell.angle_gamma   90.00
#
_symmetry.space_group_name_H-M   'P 1'
#
loop_
_entity.id
_entity.type
_entity.pdbx_description
1 polymer ?
#
loop_
_entity_poly.entity_id
_entity_poly.type
_entity_poly.pdbx_seq_one_letter_code
_entity_poly.pdbx_strand_id
1 'polypeptide(L)'
;MLACHTFKHYFANPEFGVEYAIEEQNDKSTTRLESRVDDIEILQSREHTDAYATYLADFSKRDREPVYSDELGLAIEKLPMGYSLSTLWDILS
;
A
#
# COMPACT_ATOMS: atom_id res chain seq x y z
N MET A 1 19.95 -24.44 -25.75
CA MET A 1 19.13 -23.47 -26.53
C MET A 1 17.65 -23.46 -26.13
N LEU A 2 17.08 -24.56 -25.58
CA LEU A 2 15.68 -24.61 -25.12
C LEU A 2 15.33 -23.59 -24.01
N ALA A 3 16.23 -23.31 -23.07
CA ALA A 3 15.97 -22.40 -21.94
C ALA A 3 15.69 -20.94 -22.33
N CYS A 4 16.25 -20.46 -23.45
CA CYS A 4 16.05 -19.08 -23.89
C CYS A 4 14.68 -18.88 -24.56
N HIS A 5 14.16 -19.92 -25.22
CA HIS A 5 12.84 -19.89 -25.86
C HIS A 5 11.71 -19.89 -24.82
N THR A 6 11.81 -20.75 -23.80
CA THR A 6 10.83 -20.79 -22.70
C THR A 6 10.85 -19.51 -21.87
N PHE A 7 12.02 -18.91 -21.63
CA PHE A 7 12.13 -17.62 -20.96
C PHE A 7 11.45 -16.48 -21.74
N LYS A 8 11.62 -16.42 -23.07
CA LYS A 8 10.92 -15.44 -23.92
C LYS A 8 9.41 -15.60 -23.85
N HIS A 9 8.93 -16.84 -23.80
CA HIS A 9 7.51 -17.14 -23.70
C HIS A 9 6.93 -16.69 -22.35
N TYR A 10 7.61 -17.01 -21.25
CA TYR A 10 7.24 -16.55 -19.91
C TYR A 10 7.28 -15.02 -19.78
N PHE A 11 8.27 -14.36 -20.39
CA PHE A 11 8.34 -12.89 -20.35
C PHE A 11 7.22 -12.23 -21.16
N ALA A 12 6.78 -12.86 -22.26
CA ALA A 12 5.66 -12.38 -23.05
C ALA A 12 4.31 -12.62 -22.35
N ASN A 13 4.16 -13.76 -21.67
CA ASN A 13 2.96 -14.13 -20.92
C ASN A 13 3.35 -14.70 -19.55
N PRO A 14 3.52 -13.85 -18.52
CA PRO A 14 3.94 -14.31 -17.21
C PRO A 14 2.79 -15.03 -16.50
N GLU A 15 2.98 -16.31 -16.24
CA GLU A 15 2.11 -17.09 -15.37
C GLU A 15 2.61 -16.93 -13.92
N PHE A 16 1.92 -16.10 -13.13
CA PHE A 16 2.29 -15.83 -11.73
C PHE A 16 1.87 -16.94 -10.75
N GLY A 17 1.21 -17.99 -11.22
CA GLY A 17 0.70 -19.09 -10.38
C GLY A 17 -0.42 -18.65 -9.43
N VAL A 18 -1.08 -17.54 -9.70
CA VAL A 18 -2.24 -17.07 -8.91
C VAL A 18 -3.46 -17.88 -9.31
N GLU A 19 -3.85 -18.79 -8.44
CA GLU A 19 -5.10 -19.55 -8.56
C GLU A 19 -6.26 -18.74 -7.96
N TYR A 20 -7.37 -18.62 -8.70
CA TYR A 20 -8.57 -17.97 -8.21
C TYR A 20 -9.80 -18.77 -8.63
N ALA A 21 -10.83 -18.73 -7.78
CA ALA A 21 -12.17 -19.20 -8.11
C ALA A 21 -13.07 -17.97 -8.15
N ILE A 22 -13.84 -17.81 -9.23
CA ILE A 22 -14.88 -16.79 -9.29
C ILE A 22 -16.10 -17.39 -8.62
N GLU A 23 -16.44 -16.95 -7.42
CA GLU A 23 -17.79 -17.12 -6.91
C GLU A 23 -18.71 -16.22 -7.73
N GLU A 24 -19.82 -16.75 -8.25
CA GLU A 24 -20.80 -16.02 -9.05
C GLU A 24 -21.50 -14.97 -8.15
N GLN A 25 -20.85 -13.82 -8.00
CA GLN A 25 -21.41 -12.67 -7.31
C GLN A 25 -22.51 -12.11 -8.21
N ASN A 26 -23.78 -12.33 -7.82
CA ASN A 26 -24.97 -11.80 -8.49
C ASN A 26 -24.73 -10.33 -8.93
N ASP A 27 -24.68 -10.12 -10.24
CA ASP A 27 -24.28 -8.90 -10.94
C ASP A 27 -24.83 -7.63 -10.31
N LYS A 28 -24.03 -6.91 -9.51
CA LYS A 28 -24.18 -5.46 -9.29
C LYS A 28 -22.85 -4.79 -8.94
N SER A 29 -21.90 -4.80 -9.89
CA SER A 29 -21.05 -3.64 -10.22
C SER A 29 -19.82 -4.05 -11.02
N THR A 30 -20.00 -4.54 -12.26
CA THR A 30 -18.99 -4.24 -13.26
C THR A 30 -19.18 -2.79 -13.66
N THR A 31 -18.70 -1.85 -12.85
CA THR A 31 -18.37 -0.53 -13.39
C THR A 31 -17.21 -0.78 -14.33
N ARG A 32 -17.53 -1.14 -15.58
CA ARG A 32 -16.61 -1.02 -16.68
C ARG A 32 -16.28 0.46 -16.70
N LEU A 33 -15.15 0.82 -16.10
CA LEU A 33 -14.54 2.13 -16.32
C LEU A 33 -14.26 2.13 -17.81
N GLU A 34 -15.17 2.71 -18.60
CA GLU A 34 -14.88 3.07 -19.96
C GLU A 34 -13.66 3.98 -19.85
N SER A 35 -12.50 3.47 -20.25
CA SER A 35 -11.31 4.28 -20.41
C SER A 35 -11.62 5.22 -21.55
N ARG A 36 -12.23 6.34 -21.24
CA ARG A 36 -12.38 7.46 -22.14
C ARG A 36 -10.97 8.01 -22.34
N VAL A 37 -10.27 7.46 -23.33
CA VAL A 37 -9.01 8.01 -23.83
C VAL A 37 -9.39 9.23 -24.66
N ASP A 38 -9.90 10.27 -24.00
CA ASP A 38 -9.92 11.60 -24.59
C ASP A 38 -8.57 12.19 -24.26
N ASP A 39 -7.74 12.39 -25.30
CA ASP A 39 -6.45 13.10 -25.32
C ASP A 39 -6.13 13.84 -24.02
N ILE A 40 -5.65 13.09 -23.03
CA ILE A 40 -5.20 13.66 -21.77
C ILE A 40 -3.82 14.20 -22.11
N GLU A 41 -3.75 15.48 -22.42
CA GLU A 41 -2.48 16.20 -22.39
C GLU A 41 -1.98 16.06 -20.95
N ILE A 42 -1.03 15.13 -20.73
CA ILE A 42 -0.36 14.98 -19.44
C ILE A 42 0.45 16.26 -19.29
N LEU A 43 -0.20 17.29 -18.76
CA LEU A 43 0.51 18.43 -18.22
C LEU A 43 1.44 17.82 -17.20
N GLN A 44 2.74 17.90 -17.48
CA GLN A 44 3.79 17.66 -16.50
C GLN A 44 3.75 18.78 -15.47
N SER A 45 2.57 19.08 -14.90
CA SER A 45 2.49 19.85 -13.68
C SER A 45 3.23 19.02 -12.64
N ARG A 46 4.31 19.58 -12.12
CA ARG A 46 5.08 19.02 -11.00
C ARG A 46 4.26 18.95 -9.69
N GLU A 47 2.94 19.09 -9.78
CA GLU A 47 1.95 19.20 -8.70
C GLU A 47 1.11 17.93 -8.54
N HIS A 48 1.44 16.81 -9.21
CA HIS A 48 0.87 15.48 -8.90
C HIS A 48 1.42 14.87 -7.58
N THR A 49 1.73 15.71 -6.60
CA THR A 49 1.93 15.31 -5.20
C THR A 49 0.59 15.55 -4.51
N ASP A 50 -0.26 14.56 -4.21
CA ASP A 50 0.05 13.48 -3.28
C ASP A 50 -1.02 12.37 -3.35
N ALA A 51 -1.33 11.84 -4.54
CA ALA A 51 -2.31 10.75 -4.67
C ALA A 51 -1.93 9.53 -3.80
N TYR A 52 -0.64 9.35 -3.53
CA TYR A 52 -0.13 8.33 -2.63
C TYR A 52 -0.51 8.56 -1.17
N ALA A 53 -0.52 9.79 -0.64
CA ALA A 53 -0.94 10.02 0.74
C ALA A 53 -2.40 9.69 1.00
N THR A 54 -3.27 9.82 0.00
CA THR A 54 -4.70 9.49 0.15
C THR A 54 -4.94 8.02 0.50
N TYR A 55 -4.04 7.12 0.08
CA TYR A 55 -4.14 5.69 0.33
C TYR A 55 -3.21 5.19 1.43
N LEU A 56 -2.56 6.07 2.18
CA LEU A 56 -1.82 5.61 3.35
C LEU A 56 -2.80 5.08 4.39
N ALA A 57 -2.58 3.84 4.82
CA ALA A 57 -3.37 3.22 5.89
C ALA A 57 -3.17 3.92 7.25
N ASP A 58 -2.03 4.59 7.42
CA ASP A 58 -1.70 5.41 8.57
C ASP A 58 -1.19 6.79 8.11
N PHE A 59 -1.22 7.79 8.98
CA PHE A 59 -0.88 9.16 8.63
C PHE A 59 0.61 9.37 8.30
N SER A 60 1.47 8.41 8.62
CA SER A 60 2.93 8.52 8.46
C SER A 60 3.49 7.58 7.39
N LYS A 61 4.51 8.05 6.65
CA LYS A 61 5.23 7.24 5.64
C LYS A 61 6.43 6.49 6.25
N ARG A 62 6.76 6.71 7.53
CA ARG A 62 7.99 6.19 8.16
C ARG A 62 7.78 5.95 9.65
N ASP A 63 8.00 4.70 10.06
CA ASP A 63 8.08 4.33 11.46
C ASP A 63 9.35 4.92 12.11
N ARG A 64 9.25 5.33 13.38
CA ARG A 64 10.41 5.74 14.18
C ARG A 64 11.15 4.51 14.67
N GLU A 65 12.39 4.74 15.11
CA GLU A 65 13.29 3.68 15.57
C GLU A 65 12.67 2.85 16.72
N PRO A 66 12.71 1.51 16.66
CA PRO A 66 12.27 0.67 17.77
C PRO A 66 13.26 0.78 18.94
N VAL A 67 12.74 1.02 20.14
CA VAL A 67 13.49 1.13 21.40
C VAL A 67 12.91 0.20 22.45
N TYR A 68 13.75 -0.33 23.32
CA TYR A 68 13.27 -1.12 24.45
C TYR A 68 12.61 -0.21 25.49
N SER A 69 11.40 -0.55 25.93
CA SER A 69 10.71 0.10 27.05
C SER A 69 10.82 -0.76 28.29
N ASP A 70 11.48 -0.25 29.32
CA ASP A 70 11.59 -0.91 30.62
C ASP A 70 10.23 -1.05 31.32
N GLU A 71 9.30 -0.10 31.09
CA GLU A 71 7.96 -0.11 31.71
C GLU A 71 7.09 -1.26 31.19
N LEU A 72 7.18 -1.57 29.89
CA LEU A 72 6.39 -2.62 29.25
C LEU A 72 7.15 -3.95 29.12
N GLY A 73 8.47 -3.94 29.26
CA GLY A 73 9.33 -5.09 28.99
C GLY A 73 9.34 -5.51 27.51
N LEU A 74 9.04 -4.58 26.60
CA LEU A 74 8.86 -4.82 25.17
C LEU A 74 9.64 -3.80 24.33
N ALA A 75 10.01 -4.18 23.11
CA ALA A 75 10.44 -3.24 22.10
C ALA A 75 9.21 -2.48 21.57
N ILE A 76 9.24 -1.15 21.66
CA ILE A 76 8.19 -0.26 21.17
C ILE A 76 8.78 0.77 20.22
N GLU A 77 7.95 1.37 19.37
CA GLU A 77 8.36 2.52 18.59
C GLU A 77 8.74 3.70 19.51
N LYS A 78 9.82 4.42 19.17
CA LYS A 78 10.25 5.60 19.93
C LYS A 78 9.15 6.66 20.00
N LEU A 79 8.79 7.04 21.22
CA LEU A 79 7.75 8.03 21.47
C LEU A 79 8.12 9.42 20.90
N PRO A 80 7.11 10.21 20.47
CA PRO A 80 7.35 11.59 20.07
C PRO A 80 7.79 12.44 21.28
N MET A 81 8.52 13.52 21.01
CA MET A 81 8.97 14.42 22.07
C MET A 81 7.78 15.01 22.84
N GLY A 82 7.84 14.95 24.17
CA GLY A 82 6.79 15.48 25.06
C GLY A 82 5.65 14.52 25.36
N TYR A 83 5.69 13.28 24.84
CA TYR A 83 4.70 12.24 25.15
C TYR A 83 5.31 11.18 26.07
N SER A 84 4.51 10.64 26.97
CA SER A 84 4.78 9.44 27.77
C SER A 84 3.77 8.33 27.45
N LEU A 85 4.10 7.08 27.82
CA LEU A 85 3.19 5.95 27.67
C LEU A 85 1.84 6.20 28.35
N SER A 86 1.84 6.72 29.57
CA SER A 86 0.62 7.09 30.29
C SER A 86 -0.23 8.10 29.52
N THR A 87 0.36 9.17 29.01
CA THR A 87 -0.39 10.20 28.26
C THR A 87 -1.03 9.68 26.97
N LEU A 88 -0.50 8.60 26.39
CA LEU A 88 -1.08 7.97 25.20
C LEU A 88 -2.18 6.96 25.53
N TRP A 89 -2.19 6.42 26.75
CA TRP A 89 -3.09 5.35 27.17
C TRP A 89 -4.26 5.82 28.03
N ASP A 90 -4.09 6.92 28.76
CA ASP A 90 -5.10 7.46 29.66
C ASP A 90 -6.19 8.20 28.86
N ILE A 91 -7.41 7.63 28.83
CA ILE A 91 -8.55 8.15 28.05
C ILE A 91 -9.35 9.23 28.84
N LEU A 92 -9.15 9.31 30.17
CA LEU A 92 -9.92 10.15 31.07
C LEU A 92 -8.98 10.83 32.08
N SER A 93 -8.57 12.07 31.81
CA SER A 93 -8.11 13.01 32.86
C SER A 93 -9.02 14.22 32.87
#